data_AF-A0A218P6W3-F1
#
_entry.id   AF-A0A218P6W3-F1
#
_cell.length_a   1.000
_cell.length_b   1.000
_cell.length_c   1.000
_cell.angle_alpha   90.00
_cell.angle_beta   90.00
_cell.angle_gamma   90.00
#
_symmetry.space_group_name_H-M   'P 1'
#
loop_
_entity.id
_entity.type
_entity.pdbx_description
1 polymer ?
#
loop_
_entity_poly.entity_id
_entity_poly.type
_entity_poly.pdbx_seq_one_letter_code
_entity_poly.pdbx_strand_id
1 'polypeptide(L)'
;MKFVAADTGGALLTEDYEPVGLIATAAVLVEKPYRTATLSAVRYADPFNYDMSGRQAVRDEAFLAVELAREVKPDVIHLDSTIGGIEVRKLDEPTIDALTITDRGKEVWKDLAKDLQPLAKKFWEETGIEIIAIGKWSVPVRIAEIYSGIYTAKWAIDYARENGKVMVGLPRYMKVEIKPGQIYGESLDPREGGLFGEIEADTDGIGWELYPNPLVRRYMVLEVWRE
;
A
#
# COMPACT_ATOMS: atom_id res chain seq x y z
N MET A 1 -4.91 0.03 -21.35
CA MET A 1 -4.40 1.03 -20.42
C MET A 1 -3.66 0.27 -19.33
N LYS A 2 -2.45 0.71 -19.01
CA LYS A 2 -1.58 0.17 -17.97
C LYS A 2 -1.47 1.21 -16.87
N PHE A 3 -1.68 0.79 -15.63
CA PHE A 3 -1.65 1.67 -14.47
C PHE A 3 -0.49 1.26 -13.58
N VAL A 4 0.22 2.24 -13.04
CA VAL A 4 1.01 2.00 -11.82
C VAL A 4 0.26 2.60 -10.65
N ALA A 5 0.26 1.92 -9.52
CA ALA A 5 -0.26 2.46 -8.27
C ALA A 5 0.64 2.01 -7.11
N ALA A 6 0.58 2.74 -6.00
CA ALA A 6 1.21 2.30 -4.77
C ALA A 6 0.27 2.54 -3.59
N ASP A 7 0.47 1.73 -2.55
CA ASP A 7 -0.18 1.88 -1.25
C ASP A 7 0.75 1.36 -0.14
N THR A 8 0.63 1.93 1.05
CA THR A 8 1.33 1.47 2.25
C THR A 8 0.36 0.81 3.21
N GLY A 9 0.66 -0.43 3.56
CA GLY A 9 -0.22 -1.22 4.41
C GLY A 9 0.51 -2.23 5.25
N GLY A 10 -0.29 -2.94 6.05
CA GLY A 10 0.22 -3.81 7.10
C GLY A 10 0.72 -3.03 8.30
N ALA A 11 0.37 -3.46 9.50
CA ALA A 11 0.83 -2.84 10.73
C ALA A 11 1.36 -3.89 11.70
N LEU A 12 2.51 -3.63 12.31
CA LEU A 12 2.94 -4.39 13.48
C LEU A 12 1.98 -4.10 14.63
N LEU A 13 1.52 -5.14 15.33
CA LEU A 13 0.61 -5.00 16.46
C LEU A 13 1.30 -5.37 17.78
N THR A 14 0.86 -4.72 18.85
CA THR A 14 1.12 -5.17 20.22
C THR A 14 0.22 -6.37 20.57
N GLU A 15 0.47 -6.99 21.73
CA GLU A 15 -0.40 -8.04 22.30
C GLU A 15 -1.85 -7.57 22.52
N ASP A 16 -2.05 -6.26 22.69
CA ASP A 16 -3.36 -5.62 22.85
C ASP A 16 -4.01 -5.23 21.52
N TYR A 17 -3.46 -5.66 20.37
CA TYR A 17 -3.95 -5.34 19.02
C TYR A 17 -3.82 -3.88 18.57
N GLU A 18 -3.03 -3.08 19.30
CA GLU A 18 -2.76 -1.68 18.95
C GLU A 18 -1.62 -1.59 17.92
N PRO A 19 -1.73 -0.73 16.89
CA PRO A 19 -0.70 -0.60 15.86
C PRO A 19 0.54 0.13 16.38
N VAL A 20 1.72 -0.44 16.11
CA VAL A 20 3.03 0.16 16.42
C VAL A 20 3.54 0.99 15.24
N GLY A 21 3.50 0.43 14.03
CA GLY A 21 3.96 1.10 12.81
C GLY A 21 3.64 0.31 11.55
N LEU A 22 3.68 0.97 10.38
CA LEU A 22 3.41 0.34 9.10
C LEU A 22 4.62 -0.45 8.59
N ILE A 23 4.36 -1.49 7.78
CA ILE A 23 5.38 -2.48 7.41
C ILE A 23 5.80 -2.35 5.94
N ALA A 24 4.86 -2.34 5.00
CA ALA A 24 5.19 -2.49 3.58
C ALA A 24 4.51 -1.43 2.72
N THR A 25 5.32 -0.74 1.90
CA THR A 25 4.83 0.02 0.75
C THR A 25 4.99 -0.84 -0.49
N ALA A 26 3.89 -1.11 -1.19
CA ALA A 26 3.89 -1.87 -2.43
C ALA A 26 3.53 -0.98 -3.60
N ALA A 27 4.27 -1.08 -4.70
CA ALA A 27 3.91 -0.51 -5.99
C ALA A 27 3.60 -1.64 -6.98
N VAL A 28 2.56 -1.47 -7.79
CA VAL A 28 2.05 -2.49 -8.71
C VAL A 28 1.85 -1.93 -10.10
N LEU A 29 2.19 -2.73 -11.11
CA LEU A 29 1.74 -2.56 -12.49
C LEU A 29 0.45 -3.36 -12.67
N VAL A 30 -0.62 -2.70 -13.10
CA VAL A 30 -1.93 -3.30 -13.31
C VAL A 30 -2.36 -3.11 -14.75
N GLU A 31 -2.69 -4.23 -15.39
CA GLU A 31 -3.15 -4.29 -16.77
C GLU A 31 -4.51 -5.00 -16.84
N LYS A 32 -5.19 -4.93 -17.98
CA LYS A 32 -6.47 -5.64 -18.19
C LYS A 32 -6.26 -7.14 -17.87
N PRO A 33 -7.12 -7.80 -17.05
CA PRO A 33 -8.48 -7.40 -16.65
C PRO A 33 -8.61 -6.59 -15.35
N TYR A 34 -7.51 -6.01 -14.84
CA TYR A 34 -7.48 -5.14 -13.66
C TYR A 34 -7.90 -5.85 -12.36
N ARG A 35 -7.44 -7.08 -12.15
CA ARG A 35 -7.74 -7.88 -10.95
C ARG A 35 -6.53 -8.20 -10.07
N THR A 36 -5.34 -8.13 -10.64
CA THR A 36 -4.07 -8.41 -9.97
C THR A 36 -2.95 -7.60 -10.62
N ALA A 37 -1.75 -7.66 -10.06
CA ALA A 37 -0.58 -7.00 -10.63
C ALA A 37 0.14 -7.93 -11.61
N THR A 38 0.63 -7.40 -12.73
CA THR A 38 1.56 -8.12 -13.62
C THR A 38 3.00 -8.02 -13.14
N LEU A 39 3.31 -6.97 -12.36
CA LEU A 39 4.58 -6.79 -11.67
C LEU A 39 4.33 -6.03 -10.37
N SER A 40 5.07 -6.36 -9.32
CA SER A 40 5.05 -5.64 -8.05
C SER A 40 6.46 -5.36 -7.55
N ALA A 41 6.62 -4.22 -6.88
CA ALA A 41 7.82 -3.84 -6.13
C ALA A 41 7.42 -3.53 -4.69
N VAL A 42 8.33 -3.76 -3.75
CA VAL A 42 8.09 -3.52 -2.32
C VAL A 42 9.24 -2.74 -1.70
N ARG A 43 8.90 -1.85 -0.78
CA ARG A 43 9.82 -1.24 0.17
C ARG A 43 9.31 -1.52 1.58
N TYR A 44 10.15 -2.13 2.39
CA TYR A 44 9.86 -2.36 3.80
C TYR A 44 10.29 -1.16 4.63
N ALA A 45 9.43 -0.73 5.54
CA ALA A 45 9.75 0.26 6.55
C ALA A 45 10.20 -0.42 7.85
N ASP A 46 10.74 0.37 8.77
CA ASP A 46 10.93 -0.06 10.16
C ASP A 46 9.64 0.23 10.96
N PRO A 47 8.82 -0.78 11.28
CA PRO A 47 7.56 -0.56 12.00
C PRO A 47 7.78 -0.14 13.46
N PHE A 48 8.98 -0.29 14.02
CA PHE A 48 9.28 0.14 15.39
C PHE A 48 9.58 1.65 15.48
N ASN A 49 9.84 2.30 14.35
CA ASN A 49 10.18 3.71 14.27
C ASN A 49 9.48 4.40 13.08
N TYR A 50 8.18 4.15 12.94
CA TYR A 50 7.37 4.63 11.82
C TYR A 50 6.58 5.90 12.17
N ASP A 51 6.51 6.87 11.26
CA ASP A 51 5.65 8.06 11.42
C ASP A 51 4.18 7.73 11.12
N MET A 52 3.39 7.58 12.18
CA MET A 52 1.95 7.31 12.11
C MET A 52 1.10 8.53 11.72
N SER A 53 1.70 9.67 11.37
CA SER A 53 0.96 10.84 10.85
C SER A 53 0.37 10.63 9.44
N GLY A 54 0.85 9.61 8.72
CA GLY A 54 0.48 9.28 7.35
C GLY A 54 1.31 10.01 6.28
N ARG A 55 2.12 11.01 6.65
CA ARG A 55 2.95 11.76 5.69
C ARG A 55 4.03 10.89 5.06
N GLN A 56 4.65 10.03 5.87
CA GLN A 56 5.67 9.10 5.40
C GLN A 56 5.10 8.13 4.36
N ALA A 57 3.94 7.53 4.63
CA ALA A 57 3.28 6.59 3.72
C ALA A 57 3.06 7.18 2.33
N VAL A 58 2.42 8.36 2.24
CA VAL A 58 2.12 9.00 0.95
C VAL A 58 3.39 9.38 0.19
N ARG A 59 4.47 9.76 0.89
CA ARG A 59 5.77 9.98 0.26
C ARG A 59 6.32 8.68 -0.31
N ASP A 60 6.42 7.64 0.51
CA ASP A 60 6.98 6.34 0.10
C ASP A 60 6.22 5.75 -1.09
N GLU A 61 4.89 5.86 -1.10
CA GLU A 61 4.03 5.47 -2.23
C GLU A 61 4.38 6.21 -3.51
N ALA A 62 4.44 7.55 -3.47
CA ALA A 62 4.72 8.36 -4.65
C ALA A 62 6.11 8.06 -5.21
N PHE A 63 7.13 7.92 -4.36
CA PHE A 63 8.49 7.60 -4.79
C PHE A 63 8.58 6.20 -5.40
N LEU A 64 8.03 5.17 -4.73
CA LEU A 64 8.08 3.80 -5.23
C LEU A 64 7.28 3.62 -6.53
N ALA A 65 6.12 4.30 -6.65
CA ALA A 65 5.35 4.31 -7.88
C ALA A 65 6.12 4.94 -9.04
N VAL A 66 6.84 6.05 -8.81
CA VAL A 66 7.68 6.69 -9.82
C VAL A 66 8.85 5.78 -10.23
N GLU A 67 9.50 5.12 -9.29
CA GLU A 67 10.58 4.15 -9.56
C GLU A 67 10.07 3.04 -10.49
N LEU A 68 8.98 2.37 -10.13
CA LEU A 68 8.39 1.32 -10.96
C LEU A 68 7.96 1.86 -12.33
N ALA A 69 7.35 3.04 -12.39
CA ALA A 69 6.87 3.63 -13.62
C ALA A 69 7.98 4.02 -14.60
N ARG A 70 9.18 4.37 -14.12
CA ARG A 70 10.35 4.61 -14.98
C ARG A 70 10.76 3.36 -15.75
N GLU A 71 10.59 2.19 -15.13
CA GLU A 71 10.92 0.89 -15.74
C GLU A 71 9.83 0.44 -16.71
N VAL A 72 8.56 0.46 -16.28
CA VAL A 72 7.46 -0.20 -17.01
C VAL A 72 6.65 0.72 -17.94
N LYS A 73 6.85 2.04 -17.81
CA LYS A 73 6.21 3.09 -18.62
C LYS A 73 4.69 2.89 -18.74
N PRO A 74 3.93 3.09 -17.64
CA PRO A 74 2.48 3.01 -17.64
C PRO A 74 1.86 4.21 -18.37
N ASP A 75 0.55 4.17 -18.59
CA ASP A 75 -0.19 5.32 -19.13
C ASP A 75 -0.43 6.40 -18.06
N VAL A 76 -0.58 6.00 -16.79
CA VAL A 76 -0.84 6.90 -15.66
C VAL A 76 -0.45 6.23 -14.34
N ILE A 77 -0.08 7.04 -13.35
CA ILE A 77 0.13 6.62 -11.96
C ILE A 77 -1.06 7.04 -11.10
N HIS A 78 -1.60 6.12 -10.30
CA HIS A 78 -2.64 6.40 -9.30
C HIS A 78 -2.01 6.46 -7.90
N LEU A 79 -2.18 7.59 -7.22
CA LEU A 79 -1.75 7.80 -5.83
C LEU A 79 -2.92 7.57 -4.86
N ASP A 80 -2.66 6.97 -3.69
CA ASP A 80 -3.70 6.74 -2.67
C ASP A 80 -4.05 8.01 -1.88
N SER A 81 -4.68 8.95 -2.56
CA SER A 81 -5.28 10.09 -1.88
C SER A 81 -6.54 10.54 -2.59
N THR A 82 -7.63 10.66 -1.83
CA THR A 82 -8.95 10.91 -2.41
C THR A 82 -9.23 12.41 -2.49
N ILE A 83 -8.60 13.08 -3.45
CA ILE A 83 -8.79 14.53 -3.69
C ILE A 83 -9.29 14.84 -5.11
N GLY A 84 -10.11 13.93 -5.66
CA GLY A 84 -10.86 14.17 -6.89
C GLY A 84 -10.14 13.83 -8.19
N GLY A 85 -9.00 13.14 -8.14
CA GLY A 85 -8.26 12.73 -9.34
C GLY A 85 -7.42 13.84 -9.97
N ILE A 86 -7.18 14.92 -9.24
CA ILE A 86 -6.32 16.01 -9.70
C ILE A 86 -4.88 15.52 -9.90
N GLU A 87 -4.22 16.05 -10.93
CA GLU A 87 -2.82 15.74 -11.19
C GLU A 87 -1.93 16.37 -10.12
N VAL A 88 -1.07 15.56 -9.49
CA VAL A 88 -0.24 15.97 -8.35
C VAL A 88 0.70 17.13 -8.73
N ARG A 89 1.16 17.18 -9.99
CA ARG A 89 2.01 18.29 -10.49
C ARG A 89 1.30 19.66 -10.48
N LYS A 90 -0.03 19.70 -10.34
CA LYS A 90 -0.83 20.93 -10.28
C LYS A 90 -1.22 21.31 -8.85
N LEU A 91 -0.82 20.53 -7.83
CA LEU A 91 -1.14 20.80 -6.43
C LEU A 91 -0.19 21.83 -5.81
N ASP A 92 -0.35 23.09 -6.22
CA ASP A 92 0.23 24.23 -5.50
C ASP A 92 -0.66 24.66 -4.31
N GLU A 93 -0.14 25.54 -3.45
CA GLU A 93 -0.88 25.98 -2.25
C GLU A 93 -2.26 26.57 -2.57
N PRO A 94 -2.44 27.47 -3.56
CA PRO A 94 -3.76 27.99 -3.93
C PRO A 94 -4.72 26.89 -4.39
N THR A 95 -4.23 25.92 -5.17
CA THR A 95 -5.03 24.79 -5.63
C THR A 95 -5.48 23.92 -4.45
N ILE A 96 -4.59 23.65 -3.49
CA ILE A 96 -4.92 22.89 -2.28
C ILE A 96 -5.95 23.64 -1.43
N ASP A 97 -5.83 24.97 -1.29
CA ASP A 97 -6.77 25.78 -0.53
C ASP A 97 -8.19 25.78 -1.12
N ALA A 98 -8.28 25.63 -2.45
CA ALA A 98 -9.55 25.52 -3.17
C ALA A 98 -10.18 24.11 -3.08
N LEU A 99 -9.47 23.09 -2.59
CA LEU A 99 -10.01 21.73 -2.48
C LEU A 99 -11.15 21.63 -1.46
N THR A 100 -12.14 20.80 -1.77
CA THR A 100 -13.28 20.50 -0.89
C THR A 100 -12.94 19.37 0.10
N ILE A 101 -11.86 19.57 0.88
CA ILE A 101 -11.39 18.66 1.94
C ILE A 101 -11.31 19.40 3.28
N THR A 102 -11.09 18.66 4.37
CA THR A 102 -10.94 19.25 5.71
C THR A 102 -9.71 20.15 5.79
N ASP A 103 -9.71 21.15 6.68
CA ASP A 103 -8.55 22.05 6.87
C ASP A 103 -7.30 21.27 7.26
N ARG A 104 -7.43 20.26 8.13
CA ARG A 104 -6.34 19.33 8.44
C ARG A 104 -5.83 18.59 7.19
N GLY A 105 -6.74 18.19 6.29
CA GLY A 105 -6.37 17.57 5.01
C GLY A 105 -5.59 18.53 4.11
N LYS A 106 -5.97 19.81 4.08
CA LYS A 106 -5.23 20.86 3.36
C LYS A 106 -3.84 21.06 3.94
N GLU A 107 -3.71 21.15 5.26
CA GLU A 107 -2.41 21.28 5.94
C GLU A 107 -1.46 20.12 5.61
N VAL A 108 -1.96 18.88 5.67
CA VAL A 108 -1.18 17.68 5.30
C VAL A 108 -0.75 17.76 3.83
N TRP A 109 -1.66 18.11 2.92
CA TRP A 109 -1.33 18.23 1.51
C TRP A 109 -0.37 19.37 1.19
N LYS A 110 -0.45 20.51 1.88
CA LYS A 110 0.51 21.60 1.74
C LYS A 110 1.91 21.18 2.14
N ASP A 111 2.04 20.35 3.18
CA ASP A 111 3.33 19.80 3.56
C ASP A 111 3.86 18.79 2.54
N LEU A 112 3.01 17.85 2.11
CA LEU A 112 3.37 16.86 1.08
C LEU A 112 3.71 17.50 -0.27
N ALA A 113 3.01 18.55 -0.66
CA ALA A 113 3.20 19.22 -1.95
C ALA A 113 4.60 19.79 -2.13
N LYS A 114 5.29 20.17 -1.03
CA LYS A 114 6.68 20.64 -1.08
C LYS A 114 7.62 19.65 -1.77
N ASP A 115 7.35 18.35 -1.60
CA ASP A 115 8.15 17.27 -2.19
C ASP A 115 7.47 16.66 -3.42
N LEU A 116 6.17 16.40 -3.33
CA LEU A 116 5.44 15.63 -4.33
C LEU A 116 5.11 16.42 -5.59
N GLN A 117 4.82 17.73 -5.48
CA GLN A 117 4.51 18.54 -6.64
C GLN A 117 5.73 18.70 -7.56
N PRO A 118 6.94 19.02 -7.06
CA PRO A 118 8.15 19.06 -7.88
C PRO A 118 8.50 17.69 -8.48
N LEU A 119 8.36 16.61 -7.71
CA LEU A 119 8.58 15.24 -8.18
C LEU A 119 7.66 14.91 -9.37
N ALA A 120 6.35 15.14 -9.21
CA ALA A 120 5.36 14.87 -10.25
C ALA A 120 5.58 15.74 -11.49
N LYS A 121 5.92 17.02 -11.30
CA LYS A 121 6.21 17.93 -12.41
C LYS A 121 7.43 17.47 -13.21
N LYS A 122 8.55 17.19 -12.55
CA LYS A 122 9.77 16.71 -13.20
C LYS A 122 9.53 15.40 -13.94
N PHE A 123 8.85 14.44 -13.29
CA PHE A 123 8.56 13.15 -13.90
C PHE A 123 7.67 13.27 -15.15
N TRP A 124 6.66 14.15 -15.10
CA TRP A 124 5.80 14.45 -16.25
C TRP A 124 6.58 15.14 -17.38
N GLU A 125 7.45 16.10 -17.08
CA GLU A 125 8.29 16.76 -18.10
C GLU A 125 9.22 15.76 -18.82
N GLU A 126 9.71 14.74 -18.10
CA GLU A 126 10.59 13.70 -18.64
C GLU A 126 9.85 12.61 -19.45
N THR A 127 8.61 12.28 -19.08
CA THR A 127 7.93 11.06 -19.56
C THR A 127 6.56 11.29 -20.19
N GLY A 128 5.92 12.43 -19.92
CA GLY A 128 4.53 12.70 -20.23
C GLY A 128 3.51 11.97 -19.34
N ILE A 129 3.95 11.19 -18.35
CA ILE A 129 3.07 10.38 -17.49
C ILE A 129 2.57 11.23 -16.32
N GLU A 130 1.25 11.22 -16.11
CA GLU A 130 0.61 11.92 -15.00
C GLU A 130 0.59 11.07 -13.72
N ILE A 131 0.70 11.74 -12.57
CA ILE A 131 0.40 11.17 -11.26
C ILE A 131 -0.91 11.79 -10.81
N ILE A 132 -1.96 10.97 -10.60
CA ILE A 132 -3.28 11.44 -10.22
C ILE A 132 -3.66 11.00 -8.81
N ALA A 133 -4.18 11.94 -8.01
CA ALA A 133 -4.62 11.68 -6.65
C ALA A 133 -6.09 11.26 -6.63
N ILE A 134 -6.32 9.97 -6.92
CA ILE A 134 -7.65 9.35 -7.08
C ILE A 134 -8.08 8.54 -5.86
N GLY A 135 -7.13 8.01 -5.08
CA GLY A 135 -7.39 7.32 -3.82
C GLY A 135 -8.26 6.09 -3.95
N LYS A 136 -9.18 5.93 -3.00
CA LYS A 136 -10.10 4.79 -2.84
C LYS A 136 -10.97 4.44 -4.06
N TRP A 137 -11.06 5.32 -5.06
CA TRP A 137 -11.82 5.07 -6.30
C TRP A 137 -11.01 4.28 -7.34
N SER A 138 -9.72 4.07 -7.10
CA SER A 138 -8.81 3.35 -7.97
C SER A 138 -8.72 1.86 -7.61
N VAL A 139 -9.10 1.00 -8.56
CA VAL A 139 -8.86 -0.44 -8.46
C VAL A 139 -7.36 -0.76 -8.37
N PRO A 140 -6.45 -0.15 -9.17
CA PRO A 140 -5.01 -0.36 -9.00
C PRO A 140 -4.46 -0.03 -7.60
N VAL A 141 -4.99 1.01 -6.94
CA VAL A 141 -4.59 1.36 -5.56
C VAL A 141 -5.05 0.26 -4.60
N ARG A 142 -6.28 -0.25 -4.76
CA ARG A 142 -6.75 -1.39 -3.96
C ARG A 142 -5.92 -2.67 -4.22
N ILE A 143 -5.45 -2.89 -5.44
CA ILE A 143 -4.53 -4.00 -5.73
C ILE A 143 -3.20 -3.76 -5.00
N ALA A 144 -2.65 -2.54 -5.00
CA ALA A 144 -1.46 -2.19 -4.22
C ALA A 144 -1.67 -2.46 -2.71
N GLU A 145 -2.84 -2.12 -2.17
CA GLU A 145 -3.24 -2.39 -0.77
C GLU A 145 -3.24 -3.90 -0.47
N ILE A 146 -3.71 -4.73 -1.40
CA ILE A 146 -3.65 -6.20 -1.25
C ILE A 146 -2.19 -6.67 -1.25
N TYR A 147 -1.37 -6.17 -2.17
CA TYR A 147 0.05 -6.53 -2.23
C TYR A 147 0.82 -6.06 -0.99
N SER A 148 0.53 -4.88 -0.42
CA SER A 148 1.14 -4.45 0.83
C SER A 148 0.79 -5.41 1.98
N GLY A 149 -0.43 -5.94 2.04
CA GLY A 149 -0.82 -6.99 2.97
C GLY A 149 -0.09 -8.33 2.75
N ILE A 150 0.10 -8.74 1.50
CA ILE A 150 0.85 -9.96 1.14
C ILE A 150 2.32 -9.82 1.53
N TYR A 151 2.96 -8.71 1.18
CA TYR A 151 4.34 -8.44 1.56
C TYR A 151 4.52 -8.28 3.08
N THR A 152 3.49 -7.80 3.78
CA THR A 152 3.46 -7.79 5.25
C THR A 152 3.47 -9.20 5.83
N ALA A 153 2.71 -10.14 5.24
CA ALA A 153 2.76 -11.54 5.65
C ALA A 153 4.16 -12.14 5.41
N LYS A 154 4.80 -11.80 4.29
CA LYS A 154 6.20 -12.20 4.04
C LYS A 154 7.14 -11.66 5.12
N TRP A 155 7.02 -10.37 5.45
CA TRP A 155 7.81 -9.76 6.52
C TRP A 155 7.58 -10.46 7.86
N ALA A 156 6.32 -10.81 8.18
CA ALA A 156 5.97 -11.49 9.42
C ALA A 156 6.58 -12.89 9.53
N ILE A 157 6.63 -13.64 8.42
CA ILE A 157 7.33 -14.94 8.35
C ILE A 157 8.82 -14.76 8.66
N ASP A 158 9.48 -13.83 7.97
CA ASP A 158 10.91 -13.59 8.14
C ASP A 158 11.22 -13.12 9.58
N TYR A 159 10.38 -12.24 10.14
CA TYR A 159 10.50 -11.77 11.53
C TYR A 159 10.27 -12.89 12.56
N ALA A 160 9.25 -13.72 12.39
CA ALA A 160 8.92 -14.80 13.32
C ALA A 160 10.01 -15.88 13.36
N ARG A 161 10.70 -16.14 12.24
CA ARG A 161 11.84 -17.06 12.21
C ARG A 161 12.96 -16.63 13.15
N GLU A 162 13.22 -15.34 13.21
CA GLU A 162 14.27 -14.76 14.05
C GLU A 162 13.80 -14.56 15.50
N ASN A 163 12.56 -14.10 15.69
CA ASN A 163 12.05 -13.59 16.96
C ASN A 163 11.02 -14.51 17.65
N GLY A 164 10.64 -15.61 17.01
CA GLY A 164 9.72 -16.63 17.53
C GLY A 164 8.26 -16.41 17.15
N LYS A 165 7.71 -15.20 17.33
CA LYS A 165 6.29 -14.90 17.05
C LYS A 165 6.08 -13.42 16.73
N VAL A 166 5.07 -13.12 15.92
CA VAL A 166 4.61 -11.75 15.64
C VAL A 166 3.12 -11.71 15.33
N MET A 167 2.48 -10.57 15.62
CA MET A 167 1.13 -10.26 15.20
C MET A 167 1.14 -9.04 14.28
N VAL A 168 0.50 -9.16 13.12
CA VAL A 168 0.36 -8.06 12.17
C VAL A 168 -1.09 -7.85 11.78
N GLY A 169 -1.50 -6.58 11.70
CA GLY A 169 -2.79 -6.18 11.18
C GLY A 169 -2.73 -6.07 9.67
N LEU A 170 -3.58 -6.81 8.97
CA LEU A 170 -3.69 -6.72 7.51
C LEU A 170 -4.54 -5.50 7.10
N PRO A 171 -4.34 -4.97 5.88
CA PRO A 171 -5.23 -3.97 5.30
C PRO A 171 -6.71 -4.38 5.31
N ARG A 172 -7.60 -3.43 5.04
CA ARG A 172 -9.04 -3.63 5.22
C ARG A 172 -9.56 -4.77 4.35
N TYR A 173 -10.50 -5.56 4.89
CA TYR A 173 -11.26 -6.57 4.15
C TYR A 173 -10.41 -7.41 3.20
N MET A 174 -9.24 -7.88 3.64
CA MET A 174 -8.48 -8.86 2.89
C MET A 174 -8.13 -10.04 3.78
N LYS A 175 -7.84 -11.17 3.14
CA LYS A 175 -7.24 -12.32 3.79
C LYS A 175 -5.93 -12.68 3.10
N VAL A 176 -5.09 -13.37 3.84
CA VAL A 176 -3.87 -13.99 3.34
C VAL A 176 -3.97 -15.50 3.59
N GLU A 177 -3.46 -16.28 2.65
CA GLU A 177 -3.27 -17.72 2.76
C GLU A 177 -1.79 -18.02 2.46
N ILE A 178 -1.11 -18.63 3.43
CA ILE A 178 0.30 -19.02 3.30
C ILE A 178 0.33 -20.51 2.89
N LYS A 179 0.85 -20.77 1.68
CA LYS A 179 0.98 -22.10 1.06
C LYS A 179 2.46 -22.45 0.90
N PRO A 180 2.83 -23.72 0.74
CA PRO A 180 4.22 -24.10 0.46
C PRO A 180 4.80 -23.31 -0.72
N GLY A 181 5.80 -22.46 -0.45
CA GLY A 181 6.52 -21.66 -1.44
C GLY A 181 5.82 -20.36 -1.89
N GLN A 182 4.63 -20.04 -1.38
CA GLN A 182 3.81 -18.94 -1.89
C GLN A 182 2.92 -18.29 -0.84
N ILE A 183 2.69 -16.98 -0.98
CA ILE A 183 1.68 -16.25 -0.23
C ILE A 183 0.64 -15.73 -1.20
N TYR A 184 -0.63 -16.08 -0.95
CA TYR A 184 -1.77 -15.59 -1.71
C TYR A 184 -2.56 -14.60 -0.85
N GLY A 185 -3.02 -13.50 -1.45
CA GLY A 185 -3.91 -12.55 -0.80
C GLY A 185 -5.08 -12.18 -1.68
N GLU A 186 -6.27 -12.02 -1.09
CA GLU A 186 -7.45 -11.57 -1.83
C GLU A 186 -8.36 -10.69 -1.00
N SER A 187 -9.12 -9.84 -1.70
CA SER A 187 -10.18 -9.06 -1.08
C SER A 187 -11.33 -9.95 -0.63
N LEU A 188 -11.84 -9.67 0.57
CA LEU A 188 -13.04 -10.25 1.14
C LEU A 188 -14.32 -9.53 0.67
N ASP A 189 -14.19 -8.39 -0.03
CA ASP A 189 -15.35 -7.65 -0.55
C ASP A 189 -15.74 -8.15 -1.95
N PRO A 190 -16.85 -8.89 -2.12
CA PRO A 190 -17.26 -9.41 -3.42
C PRO A 190 -17.60 -8.30 -4.42
N ARG A 191 -17.90 -7.09 -3.94
CA ARG A 191 -18.21 -5.93 -4.80
C ARG A 191 -16.99 -5.41 -5.55
N GLU A 192 -15.78 -5.76 -5.11
CA GLU A 192 -14.53 -5.38 -5.78
C GLU A 192 -14.21 -6.26 -6.98
N GLY A 193 -14.99 -7.32 -7.24
CA GLY A 193 -14.90 -8.09 -8.48
C GLY A 193 -13.77 -9.13 -8.53
N GLY A 194 -13.33 -9.61 -7.36
CA GLY A 194 -12.33 -10.67 -7.23
C GLY A 194 -10.90 -10.16 -7.44
N LEU A 195 -10.49 -9.17 -6.64
CA LEU A 195 -9.12 -8.65 -6.62
C LEU A 195 -8.23 -9.54 -5.76
N PHE A 196 -7.03 -9.85 -6.26
CA PHE A 196 -6.10 -10.77 -5.61
C PHE A 196 -4.64 -10.45 -5.97
N GLY A 197 -3.71 -11.08 -5.27
CA GLY A 197 -2.29 -11.06 -5.55
C GLY A 197 -1.61 -12.32 -5.04
N GLU A 198 -0.42 -12.58 -5.57
CA GLU A 198 0.42 -13.70 -5.13
C GLU A 198 1.90 -13.32 -5.24
N ILE A 199 2.71 -13.82 -4.32
CA ILE A 199 4.17 -13.72 -4.37
C ILE A 199 4.79 -15.05 -3.94
N GLU A 200 6.00 -15.32 -4.43
CA GLU A 200 6.84 -16.40 -3.91
C GLU A 200 7.41 -16.02 -2.54
N ALA A 201 7.45 -17.00 -1.63
CA ALA A 201 8.08 -16.85 -0.33
C ALA A 201 8.53 -18.22 0.19
N ASP A 202 9.62 -18.24 0.94
CA ASP A 202 9.95 -19.41 1.75
C ASP A 202 9.00 -19.43 2.96
N THR A 203 8.15 -20.45 3.03
CA THR A 203 7.07 -20.62 4.03
C THR A 203 7.30 -21.83 4.93
N ASP A 204 8.47 -22.46 4.90
CA ASP A 204 8.72 -23.67 5.68
C ASP A 204 8.97 -23.33 7.16
N GLY A 205 8.54 -24.24 8.05
CA GLY A 205 8.81 -24.16 9.50
C GLY A 205 8.11 -23.02 10.23
N ILE A 206 6.95 -22.59 9.73
CA ILE A 206 6.13 -21.55 10.35
C ILE A 206 4.69 -22.05 10.53
N GLY A 207 4.13 -21.73 11.69
CA GLY A 207 2.70 -21.82 11.93
C GLY A 207 2.08 -20.43 11.80
N TRP A 208 0.80 -20.38 11.40
CA TRP A 208 0.09 -19.13 11.26
C TRP A 208 -1.40 -19.30 11.53
N GLU A 209 -2.04 -18.21 11.95
CA GLU A 209 -3.49 -18.13 12.10
C GLU A 209 -3.98 -16.77 11.61
N LEU A 210 -5.15 -16.77 10.95
CA LEU A 210 -5.80 -15.58 10.47
C LEU A 210 -7.18 -15.44 11.13
N TYR A 211 -7.40 -14.35 11.85
CA TYR A 211 -8.64 -14.11 12.57
C TYR A 211 -8.99 -12.62 12.60
N PRO A 212 -10.25 -12.24 12.90
CA PRO A 212 -10.64 -10.83 12.94
C PRO A 212 -9.92 -10.04 14.05
N ASN A 213 -9.53 -8.80 13.76
CA ASN A 213 -9.04 -7.90 14.81
C ASN A 213 -10.22 -7.48 15.72
N PRO A 214 -10.13 -7.71 17.06
CA PRO A 214 -11.23 -7.42 17.98
C PRO A 214 -11.47 -5.92 18.20
N LEU A 215 -10.46 -5.07 17.98
CA LEU A 215 -10.55 -3.61 18.17
C LEU A 215 -10.97 -2.88 16.88
N VAL A 216 -10.59 -3.41 15.71
CA VAL A 216 -10.82 -2.75 14.42
C VAL A 216 -11.64 -3.64 13.51
N ARG A 217 -12.97 -3.47 13.56
CA ARG A 217 -13.91 -4.18 12.69
C ARG A 217 -13.46 -4.09 11.23
N ARG A 218 -13.51 -5.21 10.51
CA ARG A 218 -13.19 -5.36 9.06
C ARG A 218 -11.71 -5.52 8.75
N TYR A 219 -10.85 -5.46 9.76
CA TYR A 219 -9.43 -5.75 9.63
C TYR A 219 -9.17 -7.15 10.20
N MET A 220 -8.24 -7.87 9.59
CA MET A 220 -7.81 -9.18 10.03
C MET A 220 -6.45 -9.06 10.72
N VAL A 221 -6.20 -9.93 11.69
CA VAL A 221 -4.89 -10.17 12.28
C VAL A 221 -4.34 -11.44 11.66
N LEU A 222 -3.09 -11.36 11.21
CA LEU A 222 -2.28 -12.50 10.88
C LEU A 222 -1.26 -12.68 12.02
N GLU A 223 -1.40 -13.75 12.76
CA GLU A 223 -0.41 -14.19 13.74
C GLU A 223 0.49 -15.24 13.10
N VAL A 224 1.81 -15.09 13.24
CA VAL A 224 2.81 -16.00 12.67
C VAL A 224 3.82 -16.37 13.75
N TRP A 225 4.18 -17.65 13.83
CA TRP A 225 5.17 -18.15 14.78
C TRP A 225 6.09 -19.19 14.14
N ARG A 226 7.29 -19.34 14.69
CA ARG A 226 8.22 -20.41 14.32
C ARG A 226 7.78 -21.72 14.94
N GLU A 227 7.74 -22.78 14.14
CA GLU A 227 7.50 -24.16 14.61
C GLU A 227 8.71 -24.76 15.36
#